data_AF-A0A3D0CUK4-F1
#
_entry.id   AF-A0A3D0CUK4-F1
#
_cell.length_a   1.000
_cell.length_b   1.000
_cell.length_c   1.000
_cell.angle_alpha   90.00
_cell.angle_beta   90.00
_cell.angle_gamma   90.00
#
_symmetry.space_group_name_H-M   'P 1'
#
loop_
_entity.id
_entity.type
_entity.pdbx_description
1 polymer ?
#
loop_
_entity_poly.entity_id
_entity_poly.type
_entity_poly.pdbx_seq_one_letter_code
_entity_poly.pdbx_strand_id
1 'polypeptide(L)'
;MLQQPTRVDLALSADVRLPLSLLTRYLFFLTRRPISQSNAHYLQQRLDGLKSLAEPLDTVDSPALKEAIALLRAMNPRTFYQLAERLQLVLFPLASAMAEIPADVVVSDSPLPRQFWSGFRRILLLFGPAIGIGDEVIFFPLPRWIKAANSHADITVLSAYQGLWEQVGDVDQIFHYTEYVTLLRALRGQAPFEGFDIVILADFERPDLSPAVCCEPNIPYYVELSSGTQSSFLVDNRRRWLHRARRALPYFANYYFGLDNLARWLGLSPTTAGRFSTVMHRTGEPPEHEVRVYVNPFTSKYDPSEAYWSRLLSSLFSKPPARPVRFVIDPGPNPATARFASGLARSTAARTPPGIDFDIVRPQDDRVPSLQKVFAQMERAHVVICSDSFAAHAAPLFNCTTLVVAGAGLENWRVPHRSSYYFDADAPIAEVIAGMRQVLKGIAVQEGERDHHPSLTGAVEQFEAAVRALQPLLDGELDGNFDTLCETYDTFVKANQAVVDHLLGRSPELGALLRDFPYEKPVFGIDNVRSIPEELRQDVVLHLRDRWEQWQNTNLYKYLMLAEARS
;
A
#
# COMPACT_ATOMS: atom_id res chain seq x y z
N MET A 1 31.62 -20.74 23.74
CA MET A 1 32.44 -20.68 22.51
C MET A 1 31.62 -21.28 21.37
N LEU A 2 30.94 -20.44 20.60
CA LEU A 2 30.26 -20.88 19.37
C LEU A 2 31.36 -21.05 18.32
N GLN A 3 31.55 -22.29 17.85
CA GLN A 3 32.43 -22.55 16.71
C GLN A 3 31.96 -21.68 15.54
N GLN A 4 32.86 -20.85 15.00
CA GLN A 4 32.63 -20.20 13.72
C GLN A 4 32.29 -21.31 12.71
N PRO A 5 31.18 -21.22 11.96
CA PRO A 5 30.89 -22.21 10.93
C PRO A 5 32.06 -22.19 9.96
N THR A 6 32.73 -23.34 9.81
CA THR A 6 33.71 -23.61 8.76
C THR A 6 33.12 -23.08 7.45
N ARG A 7 33.75 -22.04 6.88
CA ARG A 7 33.43 -21.55 5.53
C ARG A 7 33.58 -22.74 4.59
N VAL A 8 32.45 -23.33 4.20
CA VAL A 8 32.45 -24.26 3.09
C VAL A 8 32.70 -23.38 1.87
N ASP A 9 33.89 -23.49 1.27
CA ASP A 9 34.20 -22.90 -0.04
C ASP A 9 33.35 -23.60 -1.11
N LEU A 10 32.05 -23.34 -1.09
CA LEU A 10 31.17 -23.62 -2.20
C LEU A 10 31.34 -22.46 -3.17
N ALA A 11 32.31 -22.59 -4.08
CA ALA A 11 32.43 -21.72 -5.23
C ALA A 11 31.19 -21.90 -6.13
N LEU A 12 30.06 -21.33 -5.73
CA LEU A 12 28.84 -21.30 -6.52
C LEU A 12 29.07 -20.39 -7.73
N SER A 13 28.75 -20.91 -8.92
CA SER A 13 28.79 -20.13 -10.16
C SER A 13 27.89 -18.89 -10.03
N ALA A 14 28.24 -17.81 -10.73
CA ALA A 14 27.43 -16.59 -10.73
C ALA A 14 25.98 -16.86 -11.17
N ASP A 15 25.81 -17.78 -12.13
CA ASP A 15 24.52 -18.12 -12.73
C ASP A 15 23.49 -18.68 -11.74
N VAL A 16 23.92 -19.32 -10.65
CA VAL A 16 23.02 -19.86 -9.62
C VAL A 16 22.79 -18.93 -8.44
N ARG A 17 23.56 -17.84 -8.30
CA ARG A 17 23.46 -16.96 -7.12
C ARG A 17 22.12 -16.25 -7.02
N LEU A 18 21.67 -15.67 -8.13
CA LEU A 18 20.39 -14.95 -8.19
C LEU A 18 19.17 -15.88 -7.98
N PRO A 19 19.01 -17.02 -8.70
CA PRO A 19 17.87 -17.93 -8.45
C PRO A 19 17.88 -18.52 -7.04
N LEU A 20 19.05 -18.80 -6.46
CA LEU A 20 19.17 -19.30 -5.09
C LEU A 20 18.80 -18.22 -4.06
N SER A 21 19.17 -16.97 -4.31
CA SER A 21 18.79 -15.82 -3.48
C SER A 21 17.28 -15.61 -3.49
N LEU A 22 16.67 -15.64 -4.69
CA LEU A 22 15.22 -15.59 -4.86
C LEU A 22 14.53 -16.71 -4.07
N LEU A 23 14.93 -17.98 -4.27
CA LEU A 23 14.34 -19.12 -3.57
C LEU A 23 14.42 -18.95 -2.05
N THR A 24 15.61 -18.64 -1.53
CA THR A 24 15.83 -18.52 -0.08
C THR A 24 14.95 -17.43 0.53
N ARG A 25 14.93 -16.25 -0.09
CA ARG A 25 14.26 -15.06 0.44
C ARG A 25 12.74 -15.19 0.38
N TYR A 26 12.20 -15.60 -0.77
CA TYR A 26 10.76 -15.76 -0.92
C TYR A 26 10.20 -16.97 -0.18
N LEU A 27 10.97 -18.04 0.01
CA LEU A 27 10.60 -19.11 0.95
C LEU A 27 10.49 -18.57 2.38
N PHE A 28 11.47 -17.77 2.82
CA PHE A 28 11.46 -17.18 4.15
C PHE A 28 10.28 -16.22 4.36
N PHE A 29 9.94 -15.39 3.37
CA PHE A 29 8.76 -14.53 3.41
C PHE A 29 7.46 -15.33 3.51
N LEU A 30 7.33 -16.40 2.72
CA LEU A 30 6.15 -17.25 2.73
C LEU A 30 5.98 -17.98 4.07
N THR A 31 7.06 -18.36 4.75
CA THR A 31 6.98 -19.00 6.08
C THR A 31 6.58 -18.04 7.21
N ARG A 32 6.91 -16.75 7.12
CA ARG A 32 6.63 -15.77 8.20
C ARG A 32 5.27 -15.09 8.05
N ARG A 33 4.70 -15.08 6.84
CA ARG A 33 3.40 -14.47 6.52
C ARG A 33 2.38 -15.56 6.20
N PRO A 34 1.76 -16.18 7.21
CA PRO A 34 0.78 -17.23 6.95
C PRO A 34 -0.40 -16.67 6.15
N ILE A 35 -0.78 -17.38 5.10
CA ILE A 35 -1.96 -17.06 4.29
C ILE A 35 -3.18 -17.71 4.96
N SER A 36 -4.29 -16.98 5.09
CA SER A 36 -5.53 -17.52 5.68
C SER A 36 -6.00 -18.78 4.95
N GLN A 37 -6.70 -19.67 5.66
CA GLN A 37 -7.18 -20.94 5.08
C GLN A 37 -8.12 -20.72 3.89
N SER A 38 -8.96 -19.68 3.96
CA SER A 38 -9.83 -19.21 2.89
C SER A 38 -9.07 -18.77 1.63
N ASN A 39 -7.75 -18.57 1.71
CA ASN A 39 -6.87 -18.09 0.65
C ASN A 39 -5.82 -19.13 0.21
N ALA A 40 -6.03 -20.42 0.50
CA ALA A 40 -5.07 -21.50 0.17
C ALA A 40 -4.65 -21.58 -1.32
N HIS A 41 -5.49 -21.10 -2.23
CA HIS A 41 -5.15 -21.00 -3.66
C HIS A 41 -3.99 -20.01 -3.93
N TYR A 42 -3.88 -18.91 -3.17
CA TYR A 42 -2.73 -18.01 -3.25
C TYR A 42 -1.45 -18.70 -2.77
N LEU A 43 -1.53 -19.49 -1.69
CA LEU A 43 -0.38 -20.29 -1.23
C LEU A 43 0.08 -21.25 -2.32
N GLN A 44 -0.85 -21.97 -2.95
CA GLN A 44 -0.54 -22.86 -4.07
C GLN A 44 0.19 -22.12 -5.21
N GLN A 45 -0.32 -20.96 -5.65
CA GLN A 45 0.31 -20.15 -6.69
C GLN A 45 1.73 -19.72 -6.32
N ARG A 46 1.97 -19.28 -5.08
CA ARG A 46 3.31 -18.90 -4.61
C ARG A 46 4.26 -20.11 -4.58
N LEU A 47 3.78 -21.28 -4.17
CA LEU A 47 4.57 -22.51 -4.18
C LEU A 47 4.94 -22.95 -5.60
N ASP A 48 4.01 -22.85 -6.55
CA ASP A 48 4.30 -23.20 -7.95
C ASP A 48 5.27 -22.21 -8.57
N GLY A 49 5.18 -20.92 -8.22
CA GLY A 49 6.18 -19.91 -8.54
C GLY A 49 7.57 -20.26 -8.02
N LEU A 50 7.71 -20.65 -6.75
CA LEU A 50 8.97 -21.10 -6.17
C LEU A 50 9.52 -22.34 -6.89
N LYS A 51 8.66 -23.33 -7.20
CA LYS A 51 9.07 -24.56 -7.91
C LYS A 51 9.67 -24.32 -9.28
N SER A 52 9.26 -23.27 -9.98
CA SER A 52 9.86 -22.93 -11.29
C SER A 52 11.36 -22.61 -11.20
N LEU A 53 11.88 -22.28 -10.01
CA LEU A 53 13.32 -22.04 -9.79
C LEU A 53 14.14 -23.34 -9.75
N ALA A 54 13.49 -24.52 -9.76
CA ALA A 54 14.19 -25.80 -9.75
C ALA A 54 15.08 -25.99 -10.99
N GLU A 55 14.60 -25.63 -12.18
CA GLU A 55 15.34 -25.78 -13.44
C GLU A 55 16.66 -24.99 -13.45
N PRO A 56 16.69 -23.66 -13.20
CA PRO A 56 17.96 -22.92 -13.19
C PRO A 56 18.94 -23.39 -12.11
N LEU A 57 18.44 -23.97 -11.01
CA LEU A 57 19.28 -24.51 -9.92
C LEU A 57 19.87 -25.89 -10.23
N ASP A 58 19.26 -26.67 -11.14
CA ASP A 58 19.70 -28.03 -11.52
C ASP A 58 20.96 -28.02 -12.40
N THR A 59 21.42 -26.84 -12.81
CA THR A 59 22.59 -26.64 -13.68
C THR A 59 23.94 -26.88 -12.98
N VAL A 60 23.95 -26.94 -11.64
CA VAL A 60 25.15 -27.13 -10.83
C VAL A 60 25.09 -28.46 -10.09
N ASP A 61 26.13 -29.27 -10.25
CA ASP A 61 26.26 -30.56 -9.55
C ASP A 61 26.62 -30.37 -8.08
N SER A 62 25.62 -30.04 -7.25
CA SER A 62 25.76 -29.90 -5.80
C SER A 62 24.75 -30.80 -5.07
N PRO A 63 25.20 -31.70 -4.16
CA PRO A 63 24.30 -32.53 -3.38
C PRO A 63 23.26 -31.72 -2.59
N ALA A 64 23.66 -30.57 -2.04
CA ALA A 64 22.77 -29.68 -1.31
C ALA A 64 21.70 -29.07 -2.21
N LEU A 65 22.05 -28.65 -3.44
CA LEU A 65 21.07 -28.14 -4.41
C LEU A 65 20.11 -29.24 -4.88
N LYS A 66 20.60 -30.45 -5.11
CA LYS A 66 19.75 -31.60 -5.47
C LYS A 66 18.74 -31.92 -4.36
N GLU A 67 19.16 -31.92 -3.10
CA GLU A 67 18.24 -32.07 -1.96
C GLU A 67 17.23 -30.92 -1.90
N ALA A 68 17.69 -29.67 -2.04
CA ALA A 68 16.81 -28.50 -2.04
C ALA A 68 15.74 -28.57 -3.14
N ILE A 69 16.12 -28.96 -4.36
CA ILE A 69 15.21 -29.15 -5.50
C ILE A 69 14.20 -30.26 -5.22
N ALA A 70 14.63 -31.39 -4.65
CA ALA A 70 13.73 -32.49 -4.30
C ALA A 70 12.68 -32.06 -3.27
N LEU A 71 13.10 -31.34 -2.21
CA LEU A 71 12.19 -30.78 -1.20
C LEU A 71 11.22 -29.78 -1.82
N LEU A 72 11.72 -28.86 -2.64
CA LEU A 72 10.92 -27.84 -3.33
C LEU A 72 9.84 -28.46 -4.22
N ARG A 73 10.20 -29.46 -5.04
CA ARG A 73 9.24 -30.18 -5.91
C ARG A 73 8.16 -30.92 -5.13
N ALA A 74 8.46 -31.39 -3.92
CA ALA A 74 7.51 -32.08 -3.04
C ALA A 74 6.54 -31.14 -2.28
N MET A 75 6.77 -29.81 -2.30
CA MET A 75 5.93 -28.86 -1.57
C MET A 75 4.54 -28.70 -2.18
N ASN A 76 3.53 -28.70 -1.32
CA ASN A 76 2.16 -28.31 -1.62
C ASN A 76 1.55 -27.67 -0.35
N PRO A 77 0.36 -27.05 -0.41
CA PRO A 77 -0.23 -26.38 0.75
C PRO A 77 -0.34 -27.25 2.01
N ARG A 78 -0.46 -28.58 1.88
CA ARG A 78 -0.54 -29.50 3.02
C ARG A 78 0.82 -29.83 3.62
N THR A 79 1.87 -29.91 2.80
CA THR A 79 3.23 -30.28 3.21
C THR A 79 4.15 -29.08 3.44
N PHE A 80 3.70 -27.87 3.08
CA PHE A 80 4.54 -26.67 3.04
C PHE A 80 5.33 -26.43 4.32
N TYR A 81 4.65 -26.25 5.46
CA TYR A 81 5.34 -25.89 6.72
C TYR A 81 6.32 -26.97 7.18
N GLN A 82 6.00 -28.25 6.96
CA GLN A 82 6.89 -29.37 7.31
C GLN A 82 8.16 -29.39 6.45
N LEU A 83 8.02 -29.14 5.15
CA LEU A 83 9.15 -29.17 4.22
C LEU A 83 9.94 -27.86 4.18
N ALA A 84 9.31 -26.73 4.49
CA ALA A 84 9.92 -25.41 4.42
C ALA A 84 11.05 -25.24 5.44
N GLU A 85 10.86 -25.73 6.66
CA GLU A 85 11.91 -25.72 7.69
C GLU A 85 13.15 -26.51 7.24
N ARG A 86 12.94 -27.74 6.74
CA ARG A 86 14.03 -28.56 6.22
C ARG A 86 14.72 -27.90 5.03
N LEU A 87 13.95 -27.33 4.10
CA LEU A 87 14.51 -26.63 2.95
C LEU A 87 15.33 -25.40 3.39
N GLN A 88 14.86 -24.62 4.36
CA GLN A 88 15.61 -23.47 4.89
C GLN A 88 16.95 -23.90 5.51
N LEU A 89 17.00 -25.02 6.24
CA LEU A 89 18.25 -25.56 6.78
C LEU A 89 19.26 -25.95 5.70
N VAL A 90 18.78 -26.54 4.59
CA VAL A 90 19.63 -26.87 3.43
C VAL A 90 20.14 -25.60 2.73
N LEU A 91 19.29 -24.57 2.62
CA LEU A 91 19.62 -23.31 1.94
C LEU A 91 20.51 -22.38 2.76
N PHE A 92 20.47 -22.45 4.10
CA PHE A 92 21.15 -21.48 4.98
C PHE A 92 22.68 -21.35 4.74
N PRO A 93 23.46 -22.45 4.64
CA PRO A 93 24.88 -22.36 4.33
C PRO A 93 25.14 -21.74 2.95
N LEU A 94 24.32 -22.06 1.97
CA LEU A 94 24.42 -21.55 0.60
C LEU A 94 24.13 -20.06 0.54
N ALA A 95 23.08 -19.61 1.23
CA ALA A 95 22.66 -18.21 1.29
C ALA A 95 23.70 -17.33 2.00
N SER A 96 24.32 -17.84 3.07
CA SER A 96 25.36 -17.13 3.81
C SER A 96 26.58 -16.80 2.95
N ALA A 97 26.97 -17.72 2.06
CA ALA A 97 28.08 -17.51 1.12
C ALA A 97 27.79 -16.44 0.05
N MET A 98 26.52 -16.09 -0.17
CA MET A 98 26.10 -15.13 -1.20
C MET A 98 25.68 -13.77 -0.63
N ALA A 99 25.61 -13.62 0.70
CA ALA A 99 25.16 -12.40 1.34
C ALA A 99 26.24 -11.30 1.37
N GLU A 100 27.50 -11.63 1.08
CA GLU A 100 28.61 -10.69 1.10
C GLU A 100 28.60 -9.82 -0.17
N ILE A 101 28.64 -8.49 0.01
CA ILE A 101 28.87 -7.53 -1.08
C ILE A 101 30.30 -7.73 -1.59
N PRO A 102 30.52 -7.80 -2.91
CA PRO A 102 31.87 -7.90 -3.47
C PRO A 102 32.80 -6.79 -2.98
N ALA A 103 34.05 -7.13 -2.66
CA ALA A 103 35.01 -6.22 -2.02
C ALA A 103 35.38 -5.00 -2.89
N ASP A 104 35.12 -5.05 -4.20
CA ASP A 104 35.36 -4.00 -5.17
C ASP A 104 34.17 -3.02 -5.31
N VAL A 105 33.07 -3.24 -4.59
CA VAL A 105 31.88 -2.37 -4.64
C VAL A 105 31.94 -1.30 -3.56
N VAL A 106 31.85 -0.03 -3.99
CA VAL A 106 31.78 1.13 -3.10
C VAL A 106 30.36 1.29 -2.58
N VAL A 107 30.18 1.46 -1.26
CA VAL A 107 28.87 1.64 -0.64
C VAL A 107 28.67 3.09 -0.22
N SER A 108 27.55 3.70 -0.62
CA SER A 108 27.19 5.08 -0.29
C SER A 108 25.78 5.18 0.29
N ASP A 109 25.60 6.04 1.27
CA ASP A 109 24.29 6.39 1.83
C ASP A 109 23.71 7.69 1.22
N SER A 110 24.43 8.29 0.27
CA SER A 110 24.06 9.58 -0.34
C SER A 110 22.86 9.47 -1.28
N PRO A 111 21.94 10.45 -1.27
CA PRO A 111 20.84 10.51 -2.23
C PRO A 111 21.37 10.66 -3.66
N LEU A 112 20.56 10.21 -4.61
CA LEU A 112 20.87 10.35 -6.03
C LEU A 112 20.54 11.75 -6.53
N PRO A 113 21.35 12.29 -7.46
CA PRO A 113 21.07 13.59 -8.05
C PRO A 113 19.84 13.54 -8.95
N ARG A 114 19.11 14.66 -9.07
CA ARG A 114 17.87 14.73 -9.90
C ARG A 114 18.08 14.30 -11.35
N GLN A 115 19.25 14.60 -11.93
CA GLN A 115 19.60 14.20 -13.29
C GLN A 115 19.91 12.70 -13.47
N PHE A 116 19.87 11.88 -12.40
CA PHE A 116 20.14 10.44 -12.51
C PHE A 116 19.23 9.77 -13.56
N TRP A 117 17.95 10.16 -13.61
CA TRP A 117 16.94 9.52 -14.46
C TRP A 117 16.99 9.91 -15.93
N SER A 118 17.70 10.97 -16.30
CA SER A 118 17.65 11.54 -17.66
C SER A 118 18.26 10.64 -18.73
N GLY A 119 19.04 9.63 -18.33
CA GLY A 119 19.76 8.73 -19.23
C GLY A 119 19.07 7.39 -19.52
N PHE A 120 17.96 7.06 -18.85
CA PHE A 120 17.31 5.74 -18.96
C PHE A 120 16.14 5.76 -19.91
N ARG A 121 16.23 5.02 -21.02
CA ARG A 121 15.13 4.94 -22.00
C ARG A 121 14.23 3.75 -21.70
N ARG A 122 14.77 2.58 -21.38
CA ARG A 122 13.98 1.36 -21.12
C ARG A 122 14.03 1.00 -19.65
N ILE A 123 12.88 1.06 -18.99
CA ILE A 123 12.76 0.86 -17.55
C ILE A 123 11.82 -0.30 -17.29
N LEU A 124 12.30 -1.29 -16.54
CA LEU A 124 11.45 -2.38 -16.04
C LEU A 124 11.06 -2.10 -14.59
N LEU A 125 9.76 -1.99 -14.32
CA LEU A 125 9.19 -2.01 -12.99
C LEU A 125 8.64 -3.41 -12.70
N LEU A 126 9.38 -4.16 -11.89
CA LEU A 126 9.11 -5.55 -11.54
C LEU A 126 8.53 -5.61 -10.12
N PHE A 127 7.37 -6.24 -9.95
CA PHE A 127 6.75 -6.43 -8.65
C PHE A 127 7.04 -7.82 -8.09
N GLY A 128 7.66 -7.85 -6.91
CA GLY A 128 8.18 -9.07 -6.30
C GLY A 128 7.10 -9.99 -5.72
N PRO A 129 7.34 -11.30 -5.59
CA PRO A 129 6.32 -12.24 -5.14
C PRO A 129 5.80 -12.08 -3.70
N ALA A 130 6.39 -11.25 -2.85
CA ALA A 130 5.89 -11.05 -1.49
C ALA A 130 4.97 -9.83 -1.37
N ILE A 131 4.78 -9.07 -2.45
CA ILE A 131 3.89 -7.92 -2.49
C ILE A 131 2.44 -8.35 -2.68
N GLY A 132 1.52 -7.72 -1.94
CA GLY A 132 0.08 -7.88 -2.12
C GLY A 132 -0.49 -6.87 -3.12
N ILE A 133 -1.72 -7.10 -3.61
CA ILE A 133 -2.41 -6.17 -4.53
C ILE A 133 -2.49 -4.76 -3.96
N GLY A 134 -2.86 -4.62 -2.68
CA GLY A 134 -2.96 -3.32 -2.02
C GLY A 134 -1.61 -2.60 -1.92
N ASP A 135 -0.52 -3.35 -1.76
CA ASP A 135 0.83 -2.81 -1.71
C ASP A 135 1.33 -2.39 -3.10
N GLU A 136 1.03 -3.14 -4.17
CA GLU A 136 1.32 -2.72 -5.55
C GLU A 136 0.61 -1.40 -5.91
N VAL A 137 -0.62 -1.20 -5.43
CA VAL A 137 -1.37 0.05 -5.63
C VAL A 137 -0.63 1.27 -5.07
N ILE A 138 0.16 1.12 -4.01
CA ILE A 138 0.97 2.21 -3.44
C ILE A 138 1.99 2.73 -4.47
N PHE A 139 2.47 1.86 -5.37
CA PHE A 139 3.47 2.17 -6.39
C PHE A 139 2.90 2.71 -7.71
N PHE A 140 1.57 2.81 -7.86
CA PHE A 140 0.96 3.31 -9.10
C PHE A 140 1.44 4.71 -9.56
N PRO A 141 1.83 5.65 -8.67
CA PRO A 141 2.39 6.93 -9.11
C PRO A 141 3.81 6.85 -9.68
N LEU A 142 4.54 5.76 -9.45
CA LEU A 142 5.96 5.66 -9.78
C LEU A 142 6.26 5.84 -11.29
N PRO A 143 5.51 5.22 -12.23
CA PRO A 143 5.69 5.46 -13.66
C PRO A 143 5.63 6.94 -14.03
N ARG A 144 4.63 7.66 -13.51
CA ARG A 144 4.47 9.09 -13.74
C ARG A 144 5.63 9.91 -13.20
N TRP A 145 6.10 9.61 -11.98
CA TRP A 145 7.24 10.32 -11.39
C TRP A 145 8.52 10.12 -12.21
N ILE A 146 8.72 8.91 -12.72
CA ILE A 146 9.84 8.60 -13.61
C ILE A 146 9.71 9.37 -14.93
N LYS A 147 8.53 9.37 -15.57
CA LYS A 147 8.28 10.12 -16.82
C LYS A 147 8.37 11.64 -16.62
N ALA A 148 8.06 12.16 -15.44
CA ALA A 148 8.28 13.56 -15.11
C ALA A 148 9.78 13.93 -15.04
N ALA A 149 10.63 13.00 -14.60
CA ALA A 149 12.08 13.18 -14.60
C ALA A 149 12.71 12.89 -15.98
N ASN A 150 12.07 12.04 -16.79
CA ASN A 150 12.48 11.72 -18.15
C ASN A 150 11.28 11.38 -19.03
N SER A 151 10.82 12.33 -19.84
CA SER A 151 9.64 12.20 -20.71
C SER A 151 9.81 11.20 -21.85
N HIS A 152 11.03 10.69 -22.09
CA HIS A 152 11.33 9.71 -23.12
C HIS A 152 11.47 8.27 -22.58
N ALA A 153 11.24 8.07 -21.28
CA ALA A 153 11.26 6.75 -20.67
C ALA A 153 10.09 5.88 -21.19
N ASP A 154 10.42 4.66 -21.60
CA ASP A 154 9.51 3.56 -21.91
C ASP A 154 9.47 2.62 -20.70
N ILE A 155 8.31 2.54 -20.06
CA ILE A 155 8.09 1.86 -18.78
C ILE A 155 7.31 0.57 -19.02
N THR A 156 7.99 -0.55 -18.80
CA THR A 156 7.41 -1.88 -18.78
C THR A 156 7.12 -2.31 -17.36
N VAL A 157 5.91 -2.79 -17.08
CA VAL A 157 5.53 -3.36 -15.79
C VAL A 157 5.48 -4.89 -15.88
N LEU A 158 6.03 -5.58 -14.88
CA LEU A 158 5.89 -7.02 -14.69
C LEU A 158 5.25 -7.31 -13.33
N SER A 159 3.99 -7.74 -13.31
CA SER A 159 3.20 -7.99 -12.09
C SER A 159 2.61 -9.41 -12.05
N ALA A 160 2.40 -9.95 -10.86
CA ALA A 160 1.71 -11.23 -10.69
C ALA A 160 0.19 -11.12 -10.88
N TYR A 161 -0.35 -9.88 -10.90
CA TYR A 161 -1.78 -9.61 -10.87
C TYR A 161 -2.30 -9.12 -12.22
N GLN A 162 -2.87 -10.05 -12.99
CA GLN A 162 -3.56 -9.71 -14.22
C GLN A 162 -4.77 -8.82 -13.94
N GLY A 163 -4.92 -7.73 -14.69
CA GLY A 163 -6.02 -6.78 -14.51
C GLY A 163 -5.72 -5.58 -13.61
N LEU A 164 -4.54 -5.52 -12.97
CA LEU A 164 -4.21 -4.48 -12.00
C LEU A 164 -3.67 -3.20 -12.62
N TRP A 165 -2.83 -3.32 -13.66
CA TRP A 165 -2.04 -2.20 -14.21
C TRP A 165 -2.62 -1.61 -15.50
N GLU A 166 -3.63 -2.25 -16.09
CA GLU A 166 -4.17 -1.93 -17.42
C GLU A 166 -4.83 -0.56 -17.51
N GLN A 167 -5.26 0.01 -16.38
CA GLN A 167 -5.84 1.35 -16.32
C GLN A 167 -4.86 2.38 -15.74
N VAL A 168 -3.64 1.98 -15.36
CA VAL A 168 -2.64 2.90 -14.79
C VAL A 168 -2.00 3.68 -15.94
N GLY A 169 -2.03 5.01 -15.82
CA GLY A 169 -1.41 5.91 -16.78
C GLY A 169 0.11 5.81 -16.76
N ASP A 170 0.76 6.35 -17.79
CA ASP A 170 2.22 6.42 -17.92
C ASP A 170 2.95 5.05 -18.00
N VAL A 171 2.21 3.94 -18.12
CA VAL A 171 2.74 2.59 -18.39
C VAL A 171 2.63 2.27 -19.87
N ASP A 172 3.72 1.82 -20.49
CA ASP A 172 3.79 1.56 -21.94
C ASP A 172 3.55 0.08 -22.28
N GLN A 173 4.04 -0.83 -21.43
CA GLN A 173 3.88 -2.28 -21.62
C GLN A 173 3.60 -2.98 -20.29
N ILE A 174 2.78 -4.03 -20.34
CA ILE A 174 2.42 -4.83 -19.17
C ILE A 174 2.64 -6.30 -19.48
N PHE A 175 3.41 -6.97 -18.64
CA PHE A 175 3.59 -8.41 -18.63
C PHE A 175 3.12 -8.99 -17.30
N HIS A 176 2.74 -10.26 -17.34
CA HIS A 176 2.33 -11.00 -16.16
C HIS A 176 3.22 -12.21 -15.95
N TYR A 177 3.38 -12.59 -14.68
CA TYR A 177 4.07 -13.82 -14.32
C TYR A 177 3.32 -14.61 -13.26
N THR A 178 3.41 -15.92 -13.35
CA THR A 178 3.05 -16.88 -12.30
C THR A 178 4.29 -17.60 -11.79
N GLU A 179 5.25 -17.84 -12.68
CA GLU A 179 6.51 -18.52 -12.42
C GLU A 179 7.61 -17.53 -12.05
N TYR A 180 8.40 -17.82 -11.01
CA TYR A 180 9.51 -16.94 -10.59
C TYR A 180 10.71 -17.03 -11.53
N VAL A 181 10.81 -18.07 -12.35
CA VAL A 181 11.79 -18.12 -13.45
C VAL A 181 11.57 -17.00 -14.47
N THR A 182 10.33 -16.53 -14.65
CA THR A 182 10.02 -15.38 -15.51
C THR A 182 10.61 -14.08 -14.95
N LEU A 183 10.60 -13.90 -13.62
CA LEU A 183 11.28 -12.78 -12.97
C LEU A 183 12.78 -12.81 -13.21
N LEU A 184 13.39 -14.00 -13.10
CA LEU A 184 14.82 -14.19 -13.36
C LEU A 184 15.17 -13.84 -14.82
N ARG A 185 14.36 -14.31 -15.77
CA ARG A 185 14.52 -13.99 -17.20
C ARG A 185 14.41 -12.49 -17.45
N ALA A 186 13.41 -11.83 -16.85
CA ALA A 186 13.23 -10.38 -16.98
C ALA A 186 14.40 -9.58 -16.38
N LEU A 187 14.87 -9.95 -15.18
CA LEU A 187 16.05 -9.34 -14.55
C LEU A 187 17.29 -9.44 -15.45
N ARG A 188 17.49 -10.58 -16.11
CA ARG A 188 18.64 -10.84 -16.98
C ARG A 188 18.46 -10.37 -18.44
N GLY A 189 17.31 -9.81 -18.80
CA GLY A 189 17.00 -9.43 -20.18
C GLY A 189 16.96 -10.62 -21.16
N GLN A 190 16.54 -11.79 -20.67
CA GLN A 190 16.40 -13.01 -21.46
C GLN A 190 15.00 -13.10 -22.10
N ALA A 191 14.92 -13.71 -23.28
CA ALA A 191 13.68 -13.89 -24.02
C ALA A 191 12.53 -14.44 -23.12
N PRO A 192 11.30 -13.93 -23.26
CA PRO A 192 10.83 -12.97 -24.28
C PRO A 192 11.18 -11.52 -23.97
N PHE A 193 11.87 -11.24 -22.86
CA PHE A 193 12.31 -9.89 -22.50
C PHE A 193 13.59 -9.53 -23.25
N GLU A 194 13.80 -8.24 -23.41
CA GLU A 194 15.06 -7.68 -23.89
C GLU A 194 15.78 -6.98 -22.72
N GLY A 195 17.02 -6.54 -22.95
CA GLY A 195 17.75 -5.77 -21.94
C GLY A 195 17.08 -4.42 -21.63
N PHE A 196 17.02 -4.09 -20.34
CA PHE A 196 16.56 -2.80 -19.82
C PHE A 196 17.75 -1.96 -19.36
N ASP A 197 17.64 -0.64 -19.44
CA ASP A 197 18.69 0.27 -18.95
C ASP A 197 18.74 0.28 -17.42
N ILE A 198 17.60 0.04 -16.77
CA ILE A 198 17.46 -0.07 -15.32
C ILE A 198 16.28 -0.99 -14.99
N VAL A 199 16.47 -1.84 -13.98
CA VAL A 199 15.41 -2.70 -13.44
C VAL A 199 15.11 -2.30 -12.00
N ILE A 200 13.84 -2.03 -11.70
CA ILE A 200 13.35 -1.68 -10.37
C ILE A 200 12.52 -2.85 -9.84
N LEU A 201 13.02 -3.55 -8.82
CA LEU A 201 12.26 -4.54 -8.06
C LEU A 201 11.56 -3.85 -6.88
N ALA A 202 10.24 -3.72 -6.96
CA ALA A 202 9.40 -3.26 -5.86
C ALA A 202 8.75 -4.45 -5.14
N ASP A 203 8.89 -4.51 -3.82
CA ASP A 203 8.23 -5.51 -2.98
C ASP A 203 7.80 -4.87 -1.64
N PHE A 204 6.93 -5.54 -0.89
CA PHE A 204 6.70 -5.18 0.50
C PHE A 204 7.91 -5.56 1.36
N GLU A 205 8.39 -6.79 1.23
CA GLU A 205 9.55 -7.26 1.98
C GLU A 205 10.86 -6.76 1.34
N ARG A 206 11.98 -6.84 2.07
CA ARG A 206 13.31 -6.53 1.52
C ARG A 206 13.96 -7.80 0.98
N PRO A 207 14.00 -8.02 -0.35
CA PRO A 207 14.46 -9.27 -0.92
C PRO A 207 15.98 -9.44 -0.82
N ASP A 208 16.77 -8.36 -0.67
CA ASP A 208 18.22 -8.46 -0.46
C ASP A 208 18.93 -9.23 -1.60
N LEU A 209 18.55 -8.94 -2.84
CA LEU A 209 19.16 -9.53 -4.04
C LEU A 209 20.40 -8.76 -4.49
N SER A 210 20.59 -7.53 -4.01
CA SER A 210 21.70 -6.64 -4.39
C SER A 210 23.09 -7.30 -4.35
N PRO A 211 23.47 -8.17 -3.37
CA PRO A 211 24.75 -8.88 -3.43
C PRO A 211 24.86 -9.83 -4.63
N ALA A 212 23.80 -10.56 -4.95
CA ALA A 212 23.76 -11.45 -6.11
C ALA A 212 23.78 -10.66 -7.42
N VAL A 213 23.04 -9.54 -7.50
CA VAL A 213 22.98 -8.66 -8.67
C VAL A 213 24.32 -7.95 -8.94
N CYS A 214 25.12 -7.67 -7.91
CA CYS A 214 26.49 -7.17 -8.09
C CYS A 214 27.40 -8.12 -8.89
N CYS A 215 26.99 -9.38 -9.06
CA CYS A 215 27.71 -10.40 -9.84
C CYS A 215 27.09 -10.63 -11.23
N GLU A 216 26.03 -9.91 -11.60
CA GLU A 216 25.29 -10.08 -12.86
C GLU A 216 25.72 -9.02 -13.90
N PRO A 217 26.60 -9.36 -14.86
CA PRO A 217 27.18 -8.36 -15.77
C PRO A 217 26.16 -7.75 -16.75
N ASN A 218 25.05 -8.45 -16.98
CA ASN A 218 23.99 -8.03 -17.91
C ASN A 218 23.02 -7.01 -17.30
N ILE A 219 23.17 -6.70 -16.00
CA ILE A 219 22.27 -5.79 -15.28
C ILE A 219 23.06 -4.50 -14.98
N PRO A 220 22.95 -3.44 -15.82
CA PRO A 220 23.76 -2.24 -15.64
C PRO A 220 23.36 -1.45 -14.39
N TYR A 221 22.06 -1.30 -14.16
CA TYR A 221 21.49 -0.64 -12.99
C TYR A 221 20.33 -1.45 -12.44
N TYR A 222 20.28 -1.56 -11.11
CA TYR A 222 19.24 -2.31 -10.41
C TYR A 222 18.83 -1.59 -9.15
N VAL A 223 17.53 -1.44 -8.94
CA VAL A 223 16.96 -0.80 -7.75
C VAL A 223 16.08 -1.79 -7.02
N GLU A 224 16.28 -1.94 -5.71
CA GLU A 224 15.31 -2.54 -4.81
C GLU A 224 14.53 -1.43 -4.10
N LEU A 225 13.21 -1.55 -4.08
CA LEU A 225 12.30 -0.74 -3.29
C LEU A 225 11.50 -1.65 -2.39
N SER A 226 11.69 -1.53 -1.08
CA SER A 226 10.91 -2.25 -0.09
C SER A 226 10.00 -1.28 0.65
N SER A 227 8.67 -1.36 0.42
CA SER A 227 7.72 -0.51 1.13
C SER A 227 7.65 -0.87 2.61
N GLY A 228 7.60 -2.16 2.95
CA GLY A 228 7.49 -2.65 4.33
C GLY A 228 8.67 -2.30 5.21
N THR A 229 9.90 -2.45 4.70
CA THR A 229 11.12 -2.03 5.44
C THR A 229 11.48 -0.56 5.22
N GLN A 230 10.77 0.12 4.32
CA GLN A 230 11.01 1.49 3.87
C GLN A 230 12.49 1.72 3.54
N SER A 231 13.03 0.87 2.67
CA SER A 231 14.41 0.94 2.24
C SER A 231 14.52 0.91 0.72
N SER A 232 15.61 1.49 0.22
CA SER A 232 15.98 1.40 -1.18
C SER A 232 17.46 1.06 -1.33
N PHE A 233 17.79 0.25 -2.32
CA PHE A 233 19.15 -0.06 -2.70
C PHE A 233 19.27 0.15 -4.21
N LEU A 234 20.31 0.85 -4.65
CA LEU A 234 20.64 0.98 -6.05
C LEU A 234 22.03 0.41 -6.30
N VAL A 235 22.10 -0.63 -7.13
CA VAL A 235 23.34 -1.18 -7.68
C VAL A 235 23.62 -0.48 -9.01
N ASP A 236 24.78 0.16 -9.11
CA ASP A 236 25.39 0.61 -10.36
C ASP A 236 26.56 -0.32 -10.66
N ASN A 237 26.31 -1.33 -11.50
CA ASN A 237 27.31 -2.31 -11.88
C ASN A 237 28.38 -1.72 -12.80
N ARG A 238 28.11 -0.61 -13.49
CA ARG A 238 29.08 0.05 -14.38
C ARG A 238 30.19 0.72 -13.60
N ARG A 239 29.83 1.38 -12.49
CA ARG A 239 30.78 2.07 -11.61
C ARG A 239 31.24 1.23 -10.43
N ARG A 240 30.59 0.08 -10.19
CA ARG A 240 30.77 -0.76 -8.99
C ARG A 240 30.36 -0.03 -7.72
N TRP A 241 29.15 0.56 -7.73
CA TRP A 241 28.60 1.29 -6.59
C TRP A 241 27.31 0.64 -6.09
N LEU A 242 27.10 0.71 -4.78
CA LEU A 242 25.85 0.38 -4.11
C LEU A 242 25.41 1.61 -3.29
N HIS A 243 24.38 2.29 -3.76
CA HIS A 243 23.72 3.33 -2.98
C HIS A 243 22.64 2.68 -2.11
N ARG A 244 22.49 3.11 -0.86
CA ARG A 244 21.44 2.58 0.02
C ARG A 244 20.76 3.68 0.83
N ALA A 245 19.44 3.70 0.82
CA ALA A 245 18.61 4.38 1.79
C ALA A 245 18.13 3.35 2.81
N ARG A 246 18.69 3.39 4.01
CA ARG A 246 18.20 2.62 5.14
C ARG A 246 17.31 3.50 6.00
N ARG A 247 16.18 2.98 6.47
CA ARG A 247 15.38 3.68 7.48
C ARG A 247 16.16 3.72 8.80
N ALA A 248 16.78 4.85 9.11
CA ALA A 248 17.37 5.14 10.41
C ALA A 248 16.46 6.00 11.32
N LEU A 249 15.43 6.64 10.74
CA LEU A 249 14.60 7.65 11.42
C LEU A 249 13.16 7.15 11.68
N PRO A 250 12.52 7.54 12.80
CA PRO A 250 11.16 7.12 13.15
C PRO A 250 10.06 7.80 12.30
N TYR A 251 10.40 8.81 11.50
CA TYR A 251 9.47 9.56 10.66
C TYR A 251 8.95 8.75 9.46
N PHE A 252 7.83 9.20 8.88
CA PHE A 252 7.19 8.62 7.68
C PHE A 252 6.78 7.16 7.85
N ALA A 253 6.26 6.82 9.03
CA ALA A 253 5.87 5.45 9.34
C ALA A 253 4.78 4.90 8.42
N ASN A 254 3.96 5.76 7.82
CA ASN A 254 3.02 5.40 6.78
C ASN A 254 3.72 5.03 5.45
N TYR A 255 3.35 3.91 4.85
CA TYR A 255 4.02 3.39 3.65
C TYR A 255 3.91 4.30 2.43
N TYR A 256 2.86 5.10 2.33
CA TYR A 256 2.72 6.07 1.24
C TYR A 256 3.78 7.17 1.35
N PHE A 257 3.94 7.77 2.53
CA PHE A 257 4.94 8.80 2.77
C PHE A 257 6.37 8.24 2.75
N GLY A 258 6.55 7.01 3.24
CA GLY A 258 7.80 6.27 3.09
C GLY A 258 8.22 6.12 1.63
N LEU A 259 7.28 5.75 0.73
CA LEU A 259 7.57 5.67 -0.70
C LEU A 259 7.95 7.03 -1.31
N ASP A 260 7.27 8.12 -0.93
CA ASP A 260 7.63 9.47 -1.42
C ASP A 260 9.04 9.85 -0.99
N ASN A 261 9.40 9.56 0.26
CA ASN A 261 10.74 9.81 0.76
C ASN A 261 11.80 8.99 0.00
N LEU A 262 11.54 7.71 -0.26
CA LEU A 262 12.45 6.88 -1.07
C LEU A 262 12.54 7.38 -2.52
N ALA A 263 11.43 7.82 -3.11
CA ALA A 263 11.42 8.42 -4.45
C ALA A 263 12.26 9.70 -4.50
N ARG A 264 12.16 10.59 -3.49
CA ARG A 264 13.01 11.78 -3.36
C ARG A 264 14.48 11.41 -3.22
N TRP A 265 14.79 10.41 -2.39
CA TRP A 265 16.17 9.92 -2.24
C TRP A 265 16.73 9.36 -3.55
N LEU A 266 15.88 8.74 -4.38
CA LEU A 266 16.23 8.30 -5.73
C LEU A 266 16.36 9.44 -6.74
N GLY A 267 16.17 10.70 -6.35
CA GLY A 267 16.25 11.87 -7.24
C GLY A 267 14.97 12.17 -8.01
N LEU A 268 13.84 11.53 -7.68
CA LEU A 268 12.53 11.85 -8.24
C LEU A 268 11.86 13.00 -7.46
N SER A 269 10.82 13.59 -8.05
CA SER A 269 10.04 14.69 -7.44
C SER A 269 8.57 14.27 -7.28
N PRO A 270 8.22 13.47 -6.25
CA PRO A 270 6.84 13.06 -6.01
C PRO A 270 5.97 14.26 -5.68
N THR A 271 4.72 14.23 -6.13
CA THR A 271 3.70 15.25 -5.81
C THR A 271 2.53 14.59 -5.09
N THR A 272 2.12 15.16 -3.95
CA THR A 272 1.01 14.63 -3.14
C THR A 272 -0.32 14.65 -3.91
N ALA A 273 -0.57 15.73 -4.68
CA ALA A 273 -1.74 15.85 -5.53
C ALA A 273 -1.80 14.77 -6.62
N GLY A 274 -0.65 14.40 -7.20
CA GLY A 274 -0.55 13.40 -8.28
C GLY A 274 -0.65 11.95 -7.83
N ARG A 275 -0.78 11.66 -6.52
CA ARG A 275 -0.83 10.28 -6.01
C ARG A 275 -2.13 9.55 -6.35
N PHE A 276 -3.24 10.26 -6.29
CA PHE A 276 -4.57 9.69 -6.56
C PHE A 276 -5.24 10.34 -7.76
N SER A 277 -4.95 11.61 -8.02
CA SER A 277 -5.46 12.29 -9.20
C SER A 277 -4.63 11.89 -10.42
N THR A 278 -5.29 11.57 -11.53
CA THR A 278 -4.68 11.32 -12.85
C THR A 278 -3.78 10.08 -12.98
N VAL A 279 -3.70 9.24 -11.96
CA VAL A 279 -2.95 7.97 -12.01
C VAL A 279 -3.70 6.89 -12.77
N MET A 280 -5.03 6.90 -12.70
CA MET A 280 -5.88 5.92 -13.37
C MET A 280 -6.66 6.57 -14.53
N HIS A 281 -6.74 5.88 -15.66
CA HIS A 281 -7.66 6.18 -16.75
C HIS A 281 -9.06 5.67 -16.40
N ARG A 282 -9.99 6.62 -16.21
CA ARG A 282 -11.38 6.28 -15.90
C ARG A 282 -12.19 6.02 -17.17
N THR A 283 -12.98 4.96 -17.14
CA THR A 283 -13.85 4.49 -18.23
C THR A 283 -15.34 4.65 -17.92
N GLY A 284 -15.70 4.96 -16.68
CA GLY A 284 -17.08 5.04 -16.23
C GLY A 284 -17.32 6.10 -15.18
N GLU A 285 -18.59 6.49 -15.05
CA GLU A 285 -19.06 7.40 -14.00
C GLU A 285 -20.11 6.70 -13.13
N PRO A 286 -20.22 7.10 -11.85
CA PRO A 286 -21.30 6.65 -10.98
C PRO A 286 -22.68 7.03 -11.55
N PRO A 287 -23.71 6.18 -11.39
CA PRO A 287 -25.05 6.47 -11.90
C PRO A 287 -25.72 7.64 -11.14
N GLU A 288 -26.35 8.58 -11.85
CA GLU A 288 -27.01 9.73 -11.23
C GLU A 288 -28.34 9.40 -10.51
N HIS A 289 -29.00 8.29 -10.86
CA HIS A 289 -30.33 7.95 -10.33
C HIS A 289 -30.31 7.11 -9.05
N GLU A 290 -29.15 6.59 -8.64
CA GLU A 290 -28.98 5.76 -7.45
C GLU A 290 -27.68 6.08 -6.72
N VAL A 291 -27.63 5.84 -5.41
CA VAL A 291 -26.36 5.79 -4.69
C VAL A 291 -25.86 4.35 -4.70
N ARG A 292 -24.85 4.12 -5.53
CA ARG A 292 -24.17 2.82 -5.61
C ARG A 292 -23.06 2.70 -4.56
N VAL A 293 -23.15 1.66 -3.73
CA VAL A 293 -22.18 1.33 -2.67
C VAL A 293 -21.55 -0.02 -2.99
N TYR A 294 -20.25 -0.05 -3.27
CA TYR A 294 -19.53 -1.32 -3.43
C TYR A 294 -18.99 -1.80 -2.07
N VAL A 295 -19.13 -3.09 -1.79
CA VAL A 295 -18.78 -3.69 -0.50
C VAL A 295 -17.76 -4.80 -0.66
N ASN A 296 -16.61 -4.67 0.00
CA ASN A 296 -15.60 -5.72 0.07
C ASN A 296 -15.29 -6.11 1.53
N PRO A 297 -15.96 -7.15 2.06
CA PRO A 297 -15.77 -7.56 3.45
C PRO A 297 -14.50 -8.40 3.66
N PHE A 298 -13.76 -8.75 2.61
CA PHE A 298 -12.67 -9.73 2.67
C PHE A 298 -11.30 -9.07 2.84
N THR A 299 -10.47 -9.70 3.67
CA THR A 299 -9.06 -9.37 3.87
C THR A 299 -8.22 -10.64 3.93
N SER A 300 -6.91 -10.52 3.75
CA SER A 300 -5.97 -11.64 3.91
C SER A 300 -5.66 -11.97 5.37
N LYS A 301 -6.05 -11.10 6.31
CA LYS A 301 -5.66 -11.14 7.73
C LYS A 301 -6.56 -12.05 8.58
N TYR A 302 -7.85 -12.09 8.30
CA TYR A 302 -8.85 -12.85 9.06
C TYR A 302 -10.10 -13.12 8.20
N ASP A 303 -10.92 -14.09 8.63
CA ASP A 303 -12.21 -14.38 7.98
C ASP A 303 -13.30 -13.43 8.50
N PRO A 304 -14.09 -12.78 7.63
CA PRO A 304 -15.11 -11.83 8.07
C PRO A 304 -16.31 -12.52 8.74
N SER A 305 -16.91 -11.83 9.72
CA SER A 305 -18.15 -12.27 10.38
C SER A 305 -19.39 -11.79 9.64
N GLU A 306 -20.23 -12.71 9.14
CA GLU A 306 -21.47 -12.37 8.43
C GLU A 306 -22.42 -11.57 9.34
N ALA A 307 -22.49 -11.94 10.62
CA ALA A 307 -23.33 -11.26 11.60
C ALA A 307 -22.90 -9.81 11.84
N TYR A 308 -21.59 -9.56 11.95
CA TYR A 308 -21.04 -8.21 12.10
C TYR A 308 -21.35 -7.36 10.87
N TRP A 309 -20.97 -7.85 9.68
CA TRP A 309 -21.16 -7.11 8.42
C TRP A 309 -22.63 -6.86 8.12
N SER A 310 -23.50 -7.85 8.35
CA SER A 310 -24.93 -7.65 8.10
C SER A 310 -25.54 -6.63 9.05
N ARG A 311 -25.16 -6.65 10.34
CA ARG A 311 -25.59 -5.65 11.31
C ARG A 311 -25.09 -4.25 10.95
N LEU A 312 -23.83 -4.13 10.54
CA LEU A 312 -23.23 -2.88 10.08
C LEU A 312 -24.04 -2.31 8.91
N LEU A 313 -24.12 -3.04 7.80
CA LEU A 313 -24.73 -2.59 6.55
C LEU A 313 -26.23 -2.29 6.71
N SER A 314 -26.99 -3.18 7.36
CA SER A 314 -28.43 -2.96 7.57
C SER A 314 -28.73 -1.78 8.45
N SER A 315 -27.80 -1.42 9.34
CA SER A 315 -27.96 -0.29 10.24
C SER A 315 -27.45 1.02 9.66
N LEU A 316 -26.85 1.08 8.46
CA LEU A 316 -26.42 2.38 7.90
C LEU A 316 -27.61 3.29 7.57
N PHE A 317 -28.81 2.71 7.39
CA PHE A 317 -30.04 3.43 7.06
C PHE A 317 -31.18 3.00 8.00
N SER A 318 -31.60 3.90 8.87
CA SER A 318 -32.73 3.67 9.80
C SER A 318 -34.10 4.03 9.20
N LYS A 319 -34.11 4.81 8.11
CA LYS A 319 -35.29 5.24 7.35
C LYS A 319 -35.04 4.96 5.87
N PRO A 320 -36.09 4.85 5.03
CA PRO A 320 -35.94 4.79 3.58
C PRO A 320 -35.07 5.96 3.08
N PRO A 321 -34.06 5.71 2.23
CA PRO A 321 -33.21 6.77 1.71
C PRO A 321 -33.97 7.63 0.69
N ALA A 322 -33.57 8.89 0.55
CA ALA A 322 -34.21 9.81 -0.40
C ALA A 322 -33.96 9.42 -1.87
N ARG A 323 -32.80 8.83 -2.13
CA ARG A 323 -32.42 8.24 -3.42
C ARG A 323 -32.26 6.73 -3.22
N PRO A 324 -32.66 5.89 -4.19
CA PRO A 324 -32.42 4.46 -4.14
C PRO A 324 -30.95 4.16 -3.86
N VAL A 325 -30.67 3.22 -2.94
CA VAL A 325 -29.32 2.78 -2.61
C VAL A 325 -29.13 1.36 -3.11
N ARG A 326 -28.07 1.12 -3.88
CA ARG A 326 -27.71 -0.22 -4.34
C ARG A 326 -26.37 -0.62 -3.74
N PHE A 327 -26.40 -1.64 -2.88
CA PHE A 327 -25.20 -2.31 -2.39
C PHE A 327 -24.78 -3.40 -3.38
N VAL A 328 -23.50 -3.41 -3.74
CA VAL A 328 -22.90 -4.43 -4.62
C VAL A 328 -21.77 -5.11 -3.87
N ILE A 329 -22.00 -6.35 -3.45
CA ILE A 329 -21.07 -7.12 -2.63
C ILE A 329 -20.10 -7.91 -3.52
N ASP A 330 -18.80 -7.80 -3.23
CA ASP A 330 -17.78 -8.65 -3.83
C ASP A 330 -18.00 -10.12 -3.42
N PRO A 331 -18.00 -11.09 -4.35
CA PRO A 331 -18.09 -12.52 -4.01
C PRO A 331 -16.77 -13.12 -3.52
N GLY A 332 -15.65 -12.43 -3.64
CA GLY A 332 -14.31 -12.92 -3.34
C GLY A 332 -13.81 -13.99 -4.31
N PRO A 333 -12.62 -14.54 -4.06
CA PRO A 333 -11.91 -15.36 -5.05
C PRO A 333 -12.29 -16.84 -5.09
N ASN A 334 -13.26 -17.31 -4.28
CA ASN A 334 -13.55 -18.73 -4.21
C ASN A 334 -15.02 -19.05 -3.84
N PRO A 335 -15.46 -20.32 -3.96
CA PRO A 335 -16.85 -20.68 -3.65
C PRO A 335 -17.26 -20.44 -2.19
N ALA A 336 -16.34 -20.49 -1.22
CA ALA A 336 -16.68 -20.21 0.17
C ALA A 336 -16.96 -18.71 0.39
N THR A 337 -16.13 -17.82 -0.16
CA THR A 337 -16.36 -16.38 -0.12
C THR A 337 -17.62 -15.99 -0.90
N ALA A 338 -17.92 -16.67 -2.02
CA ALA A 338 -19.12 -16.40 -2.81
C ALA A 338 -20.41 -16.78 -2.04
N ARG A 339 -20.36 -17.90 -1.30
CA ARG A 339 -21.44 -18.29 -0.38
C ARG A 339 -21.61 -17.30 0.76
N PHE A 340 -20.51 -16.80 1.34
CA PHE A 340 -20.54 -15.74 2.34
C PHE A 340 -21.23 -14.48 1.80
N ALA A 341 -20.81 -13.98 0.64
CA ALA A 341 -21.40 -12.79 0.02
C ALA A 341 -22.90 -12.97 -0.24
N SER A 342 -23.30 -14.18 -0.66
CA SER A 342 -24.70 -14.53 -0.85
C SER A 342 -25.51 -14.58 0.46
N GLY A 343 -24.93 -15.12 1.52
CA GLY A 343 -25.51 -15.10 2.86
C GLY A 343 -25.69 -13.66 3.35
N LEU A 344 -24.62 -12.87 3.27
CA LEU A 344 -24.60 -11.46 3.66
C LEU A 344 -25.64 -10.62 2.91
N ALA A 345 -25.74 -10.76 1.58
CA ALA A 345 -26.73 -10.04 0.78
C ALA A 345 -28.16 -10.34 1.25
N ARG A 346 -28.51 -11.63 1.41
CA ARG A 346 -29.84 -12.05 1.87
C ARG A 346 -30.14 -11.60 3.29
N SER A 347 -29.22 -11.83 4.22
CA SER A 347 -29.42 -11.53 5.64
C SER A 347 -29.47 -10.03 5.91
N THR A 348 -28.81 -9.22 5.08
CA THR A 348 -28.86 -7.75 5.18
C THR A 348 -30.13 -7.19 4.53
N ALA A 349 -30.49 -7.65 3.33
CA ALA A 349 -31.70 -7.22 2.62
C ALA A 349 -32.97 -7.46 3.45
N ALA A 350 -33.03 -8.55 4.21
CA ALA A 350 -34.16 -8.86 5.10
C ALA A 350 -34.34 -7.87 6.27
N ARG A 351 -33.35 -7.00 6.54
CA ARG A 351 -33.31 -6.07 7.68
C ARG A 351 -33.28 -4.60 7.28
N THR A 352 -33.14 -4.30 5.99
CA THR A 352 -33.06 -2.93 5.49
C THR A 352 -34.42 -2.33 5.16
N PRO A 353 -34.60 -1.00 5.29
CA PRO A 353 -35.80 -0.32 4.85
C PRO A 353 -35.98 -0.39 3.32
N PRO A 354 -37.21 -0.13 2.81
CA PRO A 354 -37.47 -0.01 1.38
C PRO A 354 -36.57 1.02 0.69
N GLY A 355 -36.27 0.80 -0.60
CA GLY A 355 -35.38 1.66 -1.40
C GLY A 355 -33.90 1.29 -1.30
N ILE A 356 -33.58 0.15 -0.66
CA ILE A 356 -32.22 -0.39 -0.55
C ILE A 356 -32.18 -1.79 -1.14
N ASP A 357 -31.37 -1.97 -2.17
CA ASP A 357 -31.18 -3.25 -2.86
C ASP A 357 -29.77 -3.80 -2.62
N PHE A 358 -29.65 -5.13 -2.65
CA PHE A 358 -28.39 -5.85 -2.51
C PHE A 358 -28.17 -6.77 -3.70
N ASP A 359 -27.07 -6.51 -4.41
CA ASP A 359 -26.56 -7.32 -5.50
C ASP A 359 -25.20 -7.92 -5.15
N ILE A 360 -24.81 -8.97 -5.87
CA ILE A 360 -23.48 -9.57 -5.82
C ILE A 360 -22.85 -9.37 -7.18
N VAL A 361 -21.55 -9.06 -7.23
CA VAL A 361 -20.81 -8.97 -8.50
C VAL A 361 -20.91 -10.32 -9.21
N ARG A 362 -21.66 -10.37 -10.31
CA ARG A 362 -21.86 -11.61 -11.07
C ARG A 362 -20.64 -11.90 -11.93
N PRO A 363 -20.12 -13.14 -11.96
CA PRO A 363 -19.15 -13.52 -12.96
C PRO A 363 -19.79 -13.63 -14.35
N GLN A 364 -18.97 -13.56 -15.39
CA GLN A 364 -19.45 -13.72 -16.78
C GLN A 364 -19.62 -15.20 -17.16
N ASP A 365 -18.85 -16.12 -16.57
CA ASP A 365 -18.83 -17.55 -16.95
C ASP A 365 -18.55 -18.51 -15.76
N ASP A 366 -19.36 -18.49 -14.68
CA ASP A 366 -19.16 -19.30 -13.44
C ASP A 366 -17.76 -19.20 -12.77
N ARG A 367 -16.91 -18.30 -13.25
CA ARG A 367 -15.55 -18.03 -12.77
C ARG A 367 -15.54 -16.99 -11.66
N VAL A 368 -14.39 -16.74 -11.06
CA VAL A 368 -14.18 -15.61 -10.15
C VAL A 368 -14.17 -14.30 -10.95
N PRO A 369 -14.71 -13.17 -10.44
CA PRO A 369 -14.54 -11.87 -11.10
C PRO A 369 -13.06 -11.51 -11.28
N SER A 370 -12.67 -11.03 -12.46
CA SER A 370 -11.32 -10.48 -12.68
C SER A 370 -11.14 -9.17 -11.91
N LEU A 371 -9.88 -8.78 -11.64
CA LEU A 371 -9.59 -7.48 -11.01
C LEU A 371 -10.14 -6.31 -11.82
N GLN A 372 -10.06 -6.36 -13.15
CA GLN A 372 -10.69 -5.37 -14.04
C GLN A 372 -12.19 -5.22 -13.77
N LYS A 373 -12.89 -6.34 -13.54
CA LYS A 373 -14.33 -6.33 -13.24
C LYS A 373 -14.61 -5.75 -11.87
N VAL A 374 -13.76 -6.03 -10.88
CA VAL A 374 -13.86 -5.43 -9.55
C VAL A 374 -13.63 -3.92 -9.62
N PHE A 375 -12.59 -3.47 -10.34
CA PHE A 375 -12.30 -2.05 -10.55
C PHE A 375 -13.44 -1.34 -11.27
N ALA A 376 -14.05 -1.96 -12.29
CA ALA A 376 -15.23 -1.43 -12.95
C ALA A 376 -16.45 -1.28 -12.00
N GLN A 377 -16.55 -2.08 -10.94
CA GLN A 377 -17.59 -1.86 -9.91
C GLN A 377 -17.26 -0.70 -8.99
N MET A 378 -15.99 -0.57 -8.57
CA MET A 378 -15.52 0.55 -7.74
C MET A 378 -15.66 1.88 -8.49
N GLU A 379 -15.26 1.93 -9.76
CA GLU A 379 -15.37 3.11 -10.62
C GLU A 379 -16.82 3.65 -10.72
N ARG A 380 -17.80 2.76 -10.70
CA ARG A 380 -19.23 3.12 -10.74
C ARG A 380 -19.83 3.39 -9.35
N ALA A 381 -19.04 3.25 -8.29
CA ALA A 381 -19.50 3.42 -6.92
C ALA A 381 -19.28 4.85 -6.43
N HIS A 382 -20.23 5.35 -5.65
CA HIS A 382 -20.05 6.60 -4.90
C HIS A 382 -19.28 6.34 -3.60
N VAL A 383 -19.57 5.17 -3.00
CA VAL A 383 -19.02 4.76 -1.72
C VAL A 383 -18.45 3.35 -1.84
N VAL A 384 -17.29 3.13 -1.25
CA VAL A 384 -16.74 1.80 -1.01
C VAL A 384 -16.71 1.54 0.49
N ILE A 385 -17.35 0.47 0.94
CA ILE A 385 -17.25 0.00 2.32
C ILE A 385 -16.44 -1.29 2.31
N CYS A 386 -15.31 -1.30 2.99
CA CYS A 386 -14.40 -2.45 2.91
C CYS A 386 -13.73 -2.76 4.23
N SER A 387 -13.20 -3.97 4.35
CA SER A 387 -12.16 -4.25 5.35
C SER A 387 -10.83 -3.63 4.90
N ASP A 388 -9.83 -3.59 5.79
CA ASP A 388 -8.46 -3.23 5.40
C ASP A 388 -7.87 -4.28 4.41
N SER A 389 -8.08 -4.00 3.13
CA SER A 389 -7.77 -4.87 1.99
C SER A 389 -7.41 -4.01 0.77
N PHE A 390 -7.12 -4.64 -0.38
CA PHE A 390 -6.81 -3.90 -1.60
C PHE A 390 -7.88 -2.87 -2.00
N ALA A 391 -9.15 -3.11 -1.63
CA ALA A 391 -10.25 -2.19 -1.90
C ALA A 391 -10.07 -0.84 -1.19
N ALA A 392 -9.49 -0.82 0.02
CA ALA A 392 -9.18 0.40 0.74
C ALA A 392 -8.13 1.26 0.01
N HIS A 393 -7.21 0.61 -0.71
CA HIS A 393 -6.17 1.27 -1.50
C HIS A 393 -6.65 1.70 -2.89
N ALA A 394 -7.47 0.87 -3.55
CA ALA A 394 -7.93 1.12 -4.91
C ALA A 394 -9.07 2.14 -4.98
N ALA A 395 -10.03 2.11 -4.06
CA ALA A 395 -11.22 2.96 -4.11
C ALA A 395 -10.91 4.48 -4.16
N PRO A 396 -9.91 5.01 -3.43
CA PRO A 396 -9.48 6.40 -3.57
C PRO A 396 -9.04 6.80 -4.98
N LEU A 397 -8.47 5.90 -5.77
CA LEU A 397 -8.08 6.18 -7.16
C LEU A 397 -9.28 6.48 -8.06
N PHE A 398 -10.46 5.99 -7.69
CA PHE A 398 -11.73 6.24 -8.37
C PHE A 398 -12.54 7.40 -7.75
N ASN A 399 -11.94 8.19 -6.84
CA ASN A 399 -12.60 9.24 -6.06
C ASN A 399 -13.79 8.74 -5.21
N CYS A 400 -13.85 7.45 -4.88
CA CYS A 400 -14.90 6.96 -4.00
C CYS A 400 -14.68 7.50 -2.58
N THR A 401 -15.79 7.79 -1.88
CA THR A 401 -15.70 7.87 -0.43
C THR A 401 -15.52 6.46 0.12
N THR A 402 -14.44 6.23 0.84
CA THR A 402 -14.02 4.91 1.29
C THR A 402 -14.20 4.83 2.80
N LEU A 403 -14.98 3.85 3.27
CA LEU A 403 -15.23 3.56 4.68
C LEU A 403 -14.58 2.21 4.99
N VAL A 404 -13.49 2.22 5.73
CA VAL A 404 -12.65 1.05 6.01
C VAL A 404 -12.93 0.56 7.42
N VAL A 405 -13.18 -0.74 7.58
CA VAL A 405 -13.20 -1.42 8.88
C VAL A 405 -11.84 -2.10 9.05
N ALA A 406 -11.07 -1.65 10.04
CA ALA A 406 -9.70 -2.09 10.26
C ALA A 406 -9.47 -2.38 11.74
N GLY A 407 -8.66 -3.38 12.08
CA GLY A 407 -8.20 -3.58 13.46
C GLY A 407 -7.17 -2.53 13.89
N ALA A 408 -6.87 -2.48 15.19
CA ALA A 408 -5.79 -1.66 15.72
C ALA A 408 -4.41 -2.05 15.14
N GLY A 409 -3.46 -1.09 15.11
CA GLY A 409 -2.08 -1.35 14.64
C GLY A 409 -1.88 -1.21 13.13
N LEU A 410 -2.82 -0.59 12.42
CA LEU A 410 -2.84 -0.46 10.96
C LEU A 410 -2.61 0.98 10.47
N GLU A 411 -2.08 1.83 11.33
CA GLU A 411 -1.78 3.25 11.11
C GLU A 411 -0.97 3.49 9.85
N ASN A 412 0.05 2.65 9.72
CA ASN A 412 1.05 2.76 8.69
C ASN A 412 0.52 2.34 7.31
N TRP A 413 -0.64 1.65 7.27
CA TRP A 413 -1.33 1.22 6.05
C TRP A 413 -2.43 2.19 5.61
N ARG A 414 -2.80 3.14 6.47
CA ARG A 414 -3.93 4.04 6.17
C ARG A 414 -3.67 4.88 4.94
N VAL A 415 -4.59 4.84 3.99
CA VAL A 415 -4.46 5.59 2.75
C VAL A 415 -4.63 7.09 3.02
N PRO A 416 -3.61 7.93 2.73
CA PRO A 416 -3.65 9.37 3.00
C PRO A 416 -4.49 10.10 1.93
N HIS A 417 -5.78 9.78 1.87
CA HIS A 417 -6.73 10.39 0.94
C HIS A 417 -7.87 11.08 1.70
N ARG A 418 -8.26 12.27 1.24
CA ARG A 418 -9.28 13.14 1.88
C ARG A 418 -10.65 12.47 2.08
N SER A 419 -10.94 11.43 1.30
CA SER A 419 -12.22 10.71 1.36
C SER A 419 -12.07 9.27 1.86
N SER A 420 -11.00 8.91 2.58
CA SER A 420 -10.79 7.56 3.11
C SER A 420 -10.81 7.52 4.64
N TYR A 421 -11.87 6.94 5.22
CA TYR A 421 -12.14 6.95 6.66
C TYR A 421 -11.91 5.55 7.24
N TYR A 422 -11.22 5.45 8.39
CA TYR A 422 -10.88 4.18 9.03
C TYR A 422 -11.60 4.04 10.37
N PHE A 423 -12.37 2.97 10.54
CA PHE A 423 -13.10 2.67 11.76
C PHE A 423 -12.55 1.40 12.39
N ASP A 424 -12.32 1.46 13.70
CA ASP A 424 -11.82 0.33 14.47
C ASP A 424 -12.84 -0.81 14.51
N ALA A 425 -12.42 -2.00 14.09
CA ALA A 425 -13.22 -3.22 14.09
C ALA A 425 -13.53 -3.71 15.51
N ASP A 426 -12.70 -3.37 16.49
CA ASP A 426 -12.86 -3.77 17.90
C ASP A 426 -13.72 -2.77 18.71
N ALA A 427 -13.97 -1.59 18.16
CA ALA A 427 -14.87 -0.62 18.77
C ALA A 427 -16.32 -1.15 18.79
N PRO A 428 -17.17 -0.70 19.73
CA PRO A 428 -18.57 -1.07 19.75
C PRO A 428 -19.23 -0.76 18.39
N ILE A 429 -19.84 -1.76 17.75
CA ILE A 429 -20.39 -1.61 16.38
C ILE A 429 -21.36 -0.43 16.23
N ALA A 430 -22.08 -0.06 17.30
CA ALA A 430 -22.96 1.10 17.31
C ALA A 430 -22.21 2.43 17.05
N GLU A 431 -20.98 2.55 17.57
CA GLU A 431 -20.12 3.72 17.34
C GLU A 431 -19.60 3.74 15.90
N VAL A 432 -19.18 2.58 15.38
CA VAL A 432 -18.77 2.43 13.97
C VAL A 432 -19.91 2.83 13.02
N ILE A 433 -21.12 2.32 13.28
CA ILE A 433 -22.34 2.66 12.51
C ILE A 433 -22.61 4.17 12.60
N ALA A 434 -22.53 4.77 13.79
CA ALA A 434 -22.78 6.20 13.97
C ALA A 434 -21.78 7.06 13.17
N GLY A 435 -20.48 6.76 13.25
CA GLY A 435 -19.45 7.47 12.49
C GLY A 435 -19.62 7.32 10.98
N MET A 436 -19.88 6.10 10.48
CA MET A 436 -20.15 5.87 9.06
C MET A 436 -21.40 6.61 8.58
N ARG A 437 -22.48 6.64 9.38
CA ARG A 437 -23.69 7.42 9.06
C ARG A 437 -23.39 8.90 8.90
N GLN A 438 -22.55 9.47 9.75
CA GLN A 438 -22.18 10.89 9.66
C GLN A 438 -21.46 11.22 8.35
N VAL A 439 -20.57 10.33 7.88
CA VAL A 439 -19.93 10.46 6.56
C VAL A 439 -20.96 10.29 5.43
N LEU A 440 -21.85 9.30 5.52
CA LEU A 440 -22.87 9.01 4.50
C LEU A 440 -23.94 10.11 4.37
N LYS A 441 -24.35 10.73 5.48
CA LYS A 441 -25.17 11.96 5.46
C LYS A 441 -24.53 13.02 4.58
N GLY A 442 -23.19 13.06 4.60
CA GLY A 442 -22.44 13.96 3.77
C GLY A 442 -22.57 13.73 2.25
N ILE A 443 -22.77 12.49 1.83
CA ILE A 443 -22.77 12.13 0.41
C ILE A 443 -24.18 12.30 -0.21
N ALA A 444 -25.09 13.01 0.48
CA ALA A 444 -26.49 13.24 0.09
C ALA A 444 -27.35 11.96 0.00
N VAL A 445 -27.04 10.92 0.77
CA VAL A 445 -27.83 9.67 0.79
C VAL A 445 -29.11 9.77 1.64
N GLN A 446 -29.24 10.80 2.48
CA GLN A 446 -30.38 11.03 3.38
C GLN A 446 -30.93 12.46 3.24
N GLU A 447 -31.63 12.79 2.14
CA GLU A 447 -32.38 14.05 2.08
C GLU A 447 -33.66 13.94 2.93
N GLY A 448 -33.81 14.86 3.88
CA GLY A 448 -34.98 14.93 4.77
C GLY A 448 -34.68 15.62 6.10
N GLU A 449 -33.43 15.56 6.54
CA GLU A 449 -32.90 16.39 7.62
C GLU A 449 -31.85 17.30 6.99
N ARG A 450 -32.27 18.48 6.50
CA ARG A 450 -31.40 19.66 6.60
C ARG A 450 -31.29 19.98 8.09
N ASP A 451 -30.68 19.07 8.86
CA ASP A 451 -29.98 19.50 10.04
C ASP A 451 -29.00 20.51 9.49
N HIS A 452 -29.17 21.76 9.92
CA HIS A 452 -28.20 22.80 9.72
C HIS A 452 -26.83 22.14 9.93
N HIS A 453 -26.06 21.97 8.85
CA HIS A 453 -24.63 21.73 8.98
C HIS A 453 -24.22 22.83 9.96
N PRO A 454 -23.76 22.48 11.17
CA PRO A 454 -23.81 23.43 12.26
C PRO A 454 -23.05 24.66 11.81
N SER A 455 -23.53 25.86 12.15
CA SER A 455 -22.73 27.06 12.01
C SER A 455 -21.46 26.86 12.85
N LEU A 456 -20.46 26.30 12.18
CA LEU A 456 -19.11 26.02 12.64
C LEU A 456 -18.22 27.25 12.42
N THR A 457 -18.82 28.33 11.89
CA THR A 457 -18.18 29.45 11.20
C THR A 457 -16.95 29.95 11.96
N GLY A 458 -17.07 30.44 13.20
CA GLY A 458 -15.91 31.04 13.88
C GLY A 458 -14.71 30.10 14.12
N ALA A 459 -14.93 28.95 14.77
CA ALA A 459 -13.82 28.05 15.15
C ALA A 459 -13.26 27.28 13.95
N VAL A 460 -14.12 26.86 13.01
CA VAL A 460 -13.69 26.15 11.81
C VAL A 460 -13.05 27.10 10.81
N GLU A 461 -13.54 28.33 10.62
CA GLU A 461 -12.87 29.33 9.76
C GLU A 461 -11.46 29.65 10.27
N GLN A 462 -11.29 29.82 11.59
CA GLN A 462 -9.97 30.03 12.20
C GLN A 462 -9.05 28.84 11.98
N PHE A 463 -9.58 27.63 12.16
CA PHE A 463 -8.85 26.40 11.92
C PHE A 463 -8.45 26.24 10.45
N GLU A 464 -9.36 26.48 9.50
CA GLU A 464 -9.06 26.42 8.07
C GLU A 464 -8.04 27.49 7.65
N ALA A 465 -8.15 28.70 8.19
CA ALA A 465 -7.16 29.75 7.96
C ALA A 465 -5.77 29.31 8.46
N ALA A 466 -5.70 28.67 9.63
CA ALA A 466 -4.46 28.12 10.16
C ALA A 466 -3.90 26.98 9.29
N VAL A 467 -4.75 26.08 8.80
CA VAL A 467 -4.38 25.01 7.85
C VAL A 467 -3.81 25.58 6.55
N ARG A 468 -4.50 26.56 5.96
CA ARG A 468 -4.07 27.24 4.71
C ARG A 468 -2.76 28.01 4.90
N ALA A 469 -2.51 28.55 6.08
CA ALA A 469 -1.25 29.24 6.39
C ALA A 469 -0.09 28.25 6.63
N LEU A 470 -0.35 27.09 7.25
CA LEU A 470 0.68 26.12 7.61
C LEU A 470 1.16 25.27 6.41
N GLN A 471 0.24 24.85 5.54
CA GLN A 471 0.53 23.92 4.44
C GLN A 471 1.72 24.39 3.54
N PRO A 472 1.79 25.64 3.06
CA PRO A 472 2.90 26.08 2.21
C PRO A 472 4.26 26.09 2.93
N LEU A 473 4.28 26.32 4.24
CA LEU A 473 5.50 26.33 5.05
C LEU A 473 6.07 24.92 5.22
N LEU A 474 5.20 23.92 5.32
CA LEU A 474 5.60 22.51 5.37
C LEU A 474 6.00 21.97 4.00
N ASP A 475 5.38 22.44 2.91
CA ASP A 475 5.66 21.97 1.55
C ASP A 475 6.91 22.62 0.91
N GLY A 476 7.36 23.77 1.40
CA GLY A 476 8.46 24.56 0.81
C GLY A 476 9.89 24.17 1.22
N GLU A 477 10.88 24.80 0.56
CA GLU A 477 12.27 24.84 1.04
C GLU A 477 12.38 25.86 2.19
N LEU A 478 13.02 25.46 3.29
CA LEU A 478 12.89 26.12 4.61
C LEU A 478 13.82 27.31 4.83
N ASP A 479 14.55 27.75 3.81
CA ASP A 479 15.62 28.71 3.95
C ASP A 479 15.11 30.02 4.60
N GLY A 480 15.42 30.18 5.89
CA GLY A 480 15.13 31.37 6.69
C GLY A 480 13.76 31.42 7.39
N ASN A 481 12.93 30.38 7.35
CA ASN A 481 11.52 30.47 7.81
C ASN A 481 11.14 29.61 9.03
N PHE A 482 12.12 29.16 9.82
CA PHE A 482 11.89 28.25 10.95
C PHE A 482 10.99 28.82 12.05
N ASP A 483 11.22 30.08 12.45
CA ASP A 483 10.43 30.71 13.51
C ASP A 483 8.97 30.89 13.09
N THR A 484 8.72 31.37 11.86
CA THR A 484 7.38 31.51 11.29
C THR A 484 6.66 30.17 11.20
N LEU A 485 7.37 29.10 10.79
CA LEU A 485 6.81 27.76 10.74
C LEU A 485 6.30 27.34 12.13
N CYS A 486 7.10 27.53 13.16
CA CYS A 486 6.73 27.13 14.51
C CYS A 486 5.58 27.99 15.08
N GLU A 487 5.59 29.31 14.86
CA GLU A 487 4.49 30.20 15.28
C GLU A 487 3.17 29.87 14.57
N THR A 488 3.25 29.54 13.28
CA THR A 488 2.07 29.11 12.48
C THR A 488 1.57 27.75 12.93
N TYR A 489 2.49 26.83 13.28
CA TYR A 489 2.14 25.52 13.83
C TYR A 489 1.44 25.63 15.18
N ASP A 490 1.91 26.48 16.09
CA ASP A 490 1.24 26.75 17.38
C ASP A 490 -0.16 27.35 17.21
N THR A 491 -0.34 28.21 16.21
CA THR A 491 -1.65 28.76 15.85
C THR A 491 -2.59 27.65 15.39
N PHE A 492 -2.09 26.75 14.53
CA PHE A 492 -2.82 25.56 14.11
C PHE A 492 -3.19 24.64 15.28
N VAL A 493 -2.26 24.37 16.21
CA VAL A 493 -2.51 23.54 17.40
C VAL A 493 -3.68 24.09 18.21
N LYS A 494 -3.69 25.40 18.48
CA LYS A 494 -4.76 26.07 19.23
C LYS A 494 -6.10 26.00 18.49
N ALA A 495 -6.10 26.27 17.19
CA ALA A 495 -7.30 26.22 16.37
C ALA A 495 -7.90 24.81 16.31
N ASN A 496 -7.05 23.78 16.14
CA ASN A 496 -7.46 22.38 16.17
C ASN A 496 -8.09 21.99 17.51
N GLN A 497 -7.49 22.38 18.64
CA GLN A 497 -8.05 22.09 19.97
C GLN A 497 -9.43 22.74 20.15
N ALA A 498 -9.61 24.00 19.74
CA ALA A 498 -10.89 24.69 19.83
C ALA A 498 -12.00 23.98 19.03
N VAL A 499 -11.68 23.46 17.84
CA VAL A 499 -12.61 22.66 17.03
C VAL A 499 -12.94 21.33 17.71
N VAL A 500 -11.94 20.62 18.24
CA VAL A 500 -12.15 19.34 18.96
C VAL A 500 -13.07 19.53 20.17
N ASP A 501 -12.80 20.54 21.01
CA ASP A 501 -13.61 20.83 22.20
C ASP A 501 -15.06 21.17 21.83
N HIS A 502 -15.25 21.94 20.75
CA HIS A 502 -16.56 22.27 20.24
C HIS A 502 -17.34 21.06 19.72
N LEU A 503 -16.67 20.13 19.02
CA LEU A 503 -17.30 18.92 18.47
C LEU A 503 -17.65 17.91 19.57
N LEU A 504 -16.75 17.68 20.53
CA LEU A 504 -16.98 16.79 21.68
C LEU A 504 -18.19 17.24 22.51
N GLY A 505 -18.41 18.54 22.65
CA GLY A 505 -19.54 19.09 23.41
C GLY A 505 -20.91 18.96 22.74
N ARG A 506 -20.99 18.60 21.45
CA ARG A 506 -22.23 18.72 20.65
C ARG A 506 -22.87 17.42 20.20
N SER A 507 -22.09 16.38 19.90
CA SER A 507 -22.67 15.14 19.38
C SER A 507 -21.87 13.89 19.77
N PRO A 508 -22.45 13.00 20.60
CA PRO A 508 -21.88 11.69 20.88
C PRO A 508 -21.66 10.84 19.61
N GLU A 509 -22.41 11.11 18.53
CA GLU A 509 -22.33 10.35 17.27
C GLU A 509 -21.04 10.61 16.49
N LEU A 510 -20.33 11.71 16.78
CA LEU A 510 -19.02 12.00 16.20
C LEU A 510 -17.88 11.26 16.90
N GLY A 511 -18.17 10.51 17.97
CA GLY A 511 -17.17 9.85 18.80
C GLY A 511 -16.20 8.95 18.00
N ALA A 512 -16.68 8.23 16.98
CA ALA A 512 -15.84 7.38 16.13
C ALA A 512 -15.00 8.15 15.09
N LEU A 513 -15.36 9.41 14.79
CA LEU A 513 -14.56 10.30 13.95
C LEU A 513 -13.49 11.03 14.77
N LEU A 514 -13.75 11.25 16.06
CA LEU A 514 -12.87 11.94 17.00
C LEU A 514 -11.87 11.00 17.68
N ARG A 515 -12.28 9.76 18.01
CA ARG A 515 -11.42 8.74 18.61
C ARG A 515 -10.69 7.97 17.52
N ASP A 516 -9.68 8.63 16.95
CA ASP A 516 -8.82 7.99 15.99
C ASP A 516 -7.66 7.27 16.69
N PHE A 517 -7.88 5.99 17.03
CA PHE A 517 -7.13 5.21 18.04
C PHE A 517 -5.59 5.18 17.93
N PRO A 518 -4.92 5.40 16.80
CA PRO A 518 -3.46 5.54 16.88
C PRO A 518 -2.95 6.93 17.19
N TYR A 519 -3.75 7.95 16.92
CA TYR A 519 -3.35 9.32 17.00
C TYR A 519 -3.92 9.90 18.29
N GLU A 520 -3.42 9.46 19.44
CA GLU A 520 -3.86 9.99 20.74
C GLU A 520 -3.57 11.50 20.86
N LYS A 521 -2.49 11.97 20.21
CA LYS A 521 -2.10 13.39 20.06
C LYS A 521 -1.36 13.62 18.73
N PRO A 522 -2.06 13.70 17.58
CA PRO A 522 -1.40 13.94 16.29
C PRO A 522 -0.76 15.34 16.23
N VAL A 523 -1.18 16.24 17.12
CA VAL A 523 -0.77 17.63 17.18
C VAL A 523 -0.43 17.98 18.63
N PHE A 524 0.71 18.65 18.85
CA PHE A 524 1.16 19.09 20.18
C PHE A 524 1.99 20.37 20.03
N GLY A 525 2.04 21.24 21.06
CA GLY A 525 2.84 22.48 20.98
C GLY A 525 4.35 22.23 21.08
N ILE A 526 5.16 23.06 20.44
CA ILE A 526 6.62 23.04 20.62
C ILE A 526 7.01 24.04 21.69
N ASP A 527 7.45 23.55 22.84
CA ASP A 527 7.96 24.41 23.90
C ASP A 527 9.32 25.02 23.51
N ASN A 528 9.50 26.32 23.79
CA ASN A 528 10.77 27.02 23.67
C ASN A 528 11.43 26.96 22.28
N VAL A 529 10.67 27.15 21.20
CA VAL A 529 11.13 27.21 19.80
C VAL A 529 12.45 27.99 19.62
N ARG A 530 12.56 29.16 20.27
CA ARG A 530 13.74 30.06 20.17
C ARG A 530 15.02 29.49 20.79
N SER A 531 14.92 28.41 21.57
CA SER A 531 16.06 27.74 22.20
C SER A 531 16.58 26.53 21.40
N ILE A 532 15.93 26.20 20.27
CA ILE A 532 16.32 25.07 19.43
C ILE A 532 17.63 25.43 18.68
N PRO A 533 18.71 24.65 18.86
CA PRO A 533 19.97 24.84 18.14
C PRO A 533 19.80 24.76 16.62
N GLU A 534 20.59 25.53 15.87
CA GLU A 534 20.51 25.60 14.40
C GLU A 534 20.68 24.22 13.76
N GLU A 535 21.61 23.42 14.28
CA GLU A 535 21.90 22.06 13.81
C GLU A 535 20.74 21.07 13.98
N LEU A 536 19.77 21.37 14.85
CA LEU A 536 18.59 20.52 15.10
C LEU A 536 17.33 21.02 14.37
N ARG A 537 17.36 22.21 13.76
CA ARG A 537 16.17 22.80 13.12
C ARG A 537 15.62 21.91 12.01
N GLN A 538 16.49 21.29 11.20
CA GLN A 538 16.05 20.38 10.14
C GLN A 538 15.31 19.15 10.69
N ASP A 539 15.79 18.57 11.79
CA ASP A 539 15.14 17.42 12.45
C ASP A 539 13.76 17.80 13.01
N VAL A 540 13.64 19.01 13.56
CA VAL A 540 12.36 19.54 14.04
C VAL A 540 11.38 19.74 12.89
N VAL A 541 11.82 20.23 11.74
CA VAL A 541 10.91 20.37 10.59
C VAL A 541 10.50 19.01 10.03
N LEU A 542 11.41 18.03 9.97
CA LEU A 542 11.05 16.65 9.61
C LEU A 542 10.00 16.08 10.58
N HIS A 543 10.16 16.36 11.88
CA HIS A 543 9.18 16.00 12.89
C HIS A 543 7.81 16.65 12.64
N LEU A 544 7.78 17.96 12.41
CA LEU A 544 6.54 18.70 12.16
C LEU A 544 5.81 18.22 10.90
N ARG A 545 6.55 17.91 9.84
CA ARG A 545 6.01 17.31 8.61
C ARG A 545 5.35 15.96 8.89
N ASP A 546 6.03 15.06 9.60
CA ASP A 546 5.49 13.75 9.98
C ASP A 546 4.20 13.88 10.81
N ARG A 547 4.15 14.85 11.75
CA ARG A 547 2.94 15.11 12.55
C ARG A 547 1.80 15.68 11.74
N TRP A 548 2.11 16.62 10.84
CA TRP A 548 1.13 17.16 9.91
C TRP A 548 0.51 16.07 9.03
N GLU A 549 1.35 15.21 8.45
CA GLU A 549 0.93 14.08 7.63
C GLU A 549 0.06 13.07 8.41
N GLN A 550 0.43 12.76 9.66
CA GLN A 550 -0.38 11.91 10.54
C GLN A 550 -1.75 12.55 10.83
N TRP A 551 -1.77 13.84 11.14
CA TRP A 551 -2.99 14.58 11.41
C TRP A 551 -3.93 14.63 10.20
N GLN A 552 -3.40 14.88 8.99
CA GLN A 552 -4.16 14.83 7.74
C GLN A 552 -4.75 13.45 7.44
N ASN A 553 -4.22 12.39 8.06
CA ASN A 553 -4.73 11.04 7.90
C ASN A 553 -5.83 10.68 8.91
N THR A 554 -6.17 11.59 9.83
CA THR A 554 -7.24 11.36 10.81
C THR A 554 -8.64 11.42 10.19
N ASN A 555 -9.59 10.70 10.77
CA ASN A 555 -11.01 10.80 10.39
C ASN A 555 -11.57 12.21 10.62
N LEU A 556 -11.17 12.87 11.71
CA LEU A 556 -11.62 14.22 12.05
C LEU A 556 -11.25 15.22 10.96
N TYR A 557 -9.99 15.26 10.53
CA TYR A 557 -9.57 16.16 9.45
C TYR A 557 -10.40 15.93 8.18
N LYS A 558 -10.53 14.69 7.75
CA LYS A 558 -11.27 14.31 6.54
C LYS A 558 -12.73 14.74 6.62
N TYR A 559 -13.35 14.58 7.79
CA TYR A 559 -14.72 15.01 8.05
C TYR A 559 -14.87 16.54 7.98
N LEU A 560 -13.93 17.30 8.54
CA LEU A 560 -13.95 18.76 8.48
C LEU A 560 -13.83 19.25 7.02
N MET A 561 -12.96 18.65 6.22
CA MET A 561 -12.80 18.98 4.80
C MET A 561 -14.02 18.58 3.95
N LEU A 562 -14.72 17.52 4.34
CA LEU A 562 -15.98 17.14 3.71
C LEU A 562 -17.10 18.17 3.96
N ALA A 563 -17.08 18.85 5.12
CA ALA A 563 -18.04 19.90 5.46
C ALA A 563 -17.77 21.22 4.70
N GLU A 564 -16.49 21.59 4.54
CA GLU A 564 -16.06 22.80 3.80
C GLU A 564 -16.49 22.77 2.33
N ALA A 565 -16.37 21.62 1.64
CA ALA A 565 -16.73 21.51 0.23
C ALA A 565 -18.23 21.79 -0.09
N ARG A 566 -19.04 22.11 0.92
CA ARG A 566 -20.47 22.38 0.80
C ARG A 566 -20.93 23.73 1.34
N SER A 567 -20.08 24.44 2.10
CA SER A 567 -20.27 25.86 2.40
C SER A 567 -19.87 26.71 1.21
#